data_AF-A0A161YEK1-F1
#
_entry.id   AF-A0A161YEK1-F1
#
_cell.length_a   1.000
_cell.length_b   1.000
_cell.length_c   1.000
_cell.angle_alpha   90.00
_cell.angle_beta   90.00
_cell.angle_gamma   90.00
#
_symmetry.space_group_name_H-M   'P 1'
#
loop_
_entity.id
_entity.type
_entity.pdbx_description
1 polymer ?
#
loop_
_entity_poly.entity_id
_entity_poly.type
_entity_poly.pdbx_seq_one_letter_code
_entity_poly.pdbx_strand_id
1 'polypeptide(L)'
;MSTTPAHESTLQNVERTKTVGTAAENAILAEDVVEPDAASTTGSSGTSSRPEVQRVVILAGGLSHERDVSLRSGRRVAESLRGAGMDVTVLDVDASLLSALAADRPEVVWPLLHGASGEDGSVRDVLELLGLDYVGTGPRASRAAWNKAIAKNVVLGAGIDTPDYVTLPQSLFRELGAQPVLDAVVSRLGLPLVVKPNQGGSALGVTLVSRAEDLPRAMVDCFSYGELALIEKAVQGVEVAVSVVDGPDGPHALPAVEIVTDGPYDYDARYNPGRTNYFTPARLSAPVAARVAQVAVDAHVALGLRGLSRSDLIVDPDGVPHFLEVNVAPGMTETSLFPQAAHAAGLDLGGLYRQIVAQSVGARVTAT
;
A
#
# COMPACT_ATOMS: atom_id res chain seq x y z
N MET A 1 8.27 50.89 -58.11
CA MET A 1 6.80 51.14 -58.11
C MET A 1 6.29 50.39 -56.88
N SER A 2 5.88 51.00 -55.76
CA SER A 2 5.00 52.19 -55.54
C SER A 2 3.56 51.89 -56.00
N THR A 3 2.49 52.11 -55.22
CA THR A 3 2.28 52.99 -54.03
C THR A 3 1.33 52.40 -52.94
N THR A 4 1.38 52.96 -51.72
CA THR A 4 0.33 52.90 -50.66
C THR A 4 -0.31 54.30 -50.50
N PRO A 5 -1.54 54.46 -49.95
CA PRO A 5 -1.84 54.69 -48.50
C PRO A 5 -3.05 53.83 -48.00
N ALA A 6 -3.45 53.64 -46.72
CA ALA A 6 -3.66 54.51 -45.53
C ALA A 6 -4.88 55.49 -45.68
N HIS A 7 -5.72 55.84 -44.69
CA HIS A 7 -5.76 55.73 -43.21
C HIS A 7 -7.26 55.50 -42.74
N GLU A 8 -7.77 55.44 -41.48
CA GLU A 8 -7.26 55.37 -40.08
C GLU A 8 -8.35 54.92 -39.04
N SER A 9 -7.91 54.64 -37.79
CA SER A 9 -8.52 54.88 -36.44
C SER A 9 -10.04 55.08 -36.19
N THR A 10 -10.58 54.46 -35.11
CA THR A 10 -11.02 55.16 -33.86
C THR A 10 -11.44 54.20 -32.71
N LEU A 11 -11.19 54.65 -31.47
CA LEU A 11 -11.38 53.99 -30.16
C LEU A 11 -12.85 53.86 -29.70
N GLN A 12 -13.13 52.94 -28.76
CA GLN A 12 -13.61 53.32 -27.40
C GLN A 12 -13.56 52.18 -26.36
N ASN A 13 -13.13 52.51 -25.14
CA ASN A 13 -13.27 51.66 -23.94
C ASN A 13 -14.58 52.00 -23.22
N VAL A 14 -15.17 51.02 -22.52
CA VAL A 14 -16.15 51.26 -21.44
C VAL A 14 -15.77 50.41 -20.22
N GLU A 15 -15.30 51.10 -19.17
CA GLU A 15 -15.18 50.54 -17.81
C GLU A 15 -16.51 50.65 -17.05
N ARG A 16 -16.47 50.23 -15.76
CA ARG A 16 -17.42 50.50 -14.66
C ARG A 16 -18.54 49.46 -14.50
N THR A 17 -19.00 49.13 -13.29
CA THR A 17 -18.66 49.68 -11.95
C THR A 17 -18.70 48.59 -10.88
N LYS A 18 -17.92 48.74 -9.79
CA LYS A 18 -18.31 48.20 -8.49
C LYS A 18 -19.48 49.02 -7.94
N THR A 19 -20.45 48.38 -7.31
CA THR A 19 -21.45 49.05 -6.45
C THR A 19 -21.54 48.29 -5.13
N VAL A 20 -21.50 49.01 -4.01
CA VAL A 20 -21.70 48.46 -2.67
C VAL A 20 -23.19 48.53 -2.34
N GLY A 21 -23.74 47.47 -1.74
CA GLY A 21 -25.10 47.42 -1.21
C GLY A 21 -25.09 46.82 0.20
N THR A 22 -25.69 47.49 1.17
CA THR A 22 -25.62 47.14 2.60
C THR A 22 -26.90 46.49 3.12
N ALA A 23 -26.70 45.50 3.99
CA ALA A 23 -27.55 45.08 5.12
C ALA A 23 -29.08 45.34 5.09
N ALA A 24 -29.85 44.24 5.13
CA ALA A 24 -30.97 44.11 6.07
C ALA A 24 -31.23 42.64 6.43
N GLU A 25 -31.26 42.37 7.73
CA GLU A 25 -32.17 41.47 8.46
C GLU A 25 -32.74 40.21 7.76
N ASN A 26 -32.36 39.04 8.29
CA ASN A 26 -33.29 38.28 9.14
C ASN A 26 -32.54 37.35 10.12
N ALA A 27 -32.95 37.40 11.39
CA ALA A 27 -32.61 36.42 12.42
C ALA A 27 -33.78 35.41 12.55
N ILE A 28 -33.97 34.79 13.74
CA ILE A 28 -35.00 33.78 14.07
C ILE A 28 -34.63 32.38 13.52
N LEU A 29 -34.35 31.36 14.33
CA LEU A 29 -34.27 31.24 15.79
C LEU A 29 -33.14 30.27 16.17
N ALA A 30 -32.58 30.43 17.37
CA ALA A 30 -31.84 29.39 18.07
C ALA A 30 -32.61 29.04 19.34
N GLU A 31 -32.80 27.76 19.64
CA GLU A 31 -33.54 27.30 20.82
C GLU A 31 -32.58 26.64 21.83
N ASP A 32 -32.56 27.25 23.02
CA ASP A 32 -32.26 26.71 24.35
C ASP A 32 -31.14 25.66 24.50
N VAL A 33 -29.91 26.15 24.67
CA VAL A 33 -28.89 25.43 25.46
C VAL A 33 -29.24 25.56 26.94
N VAL A 34 -29.73 24.47 27.53
CA VAL A 34 -29.96 24.38 28.99
C VAL A 34 -28.66 23.95 29.68
N GLU A 35 -28.09 24.82 30.52
CA GLU A 35 -26.97 24.44 31.38
C GLU A 35 -27.41 23.48 32.50
N PRO A 36 -26.72 22.36 32.74
CA PRO A 36 -26.97 21.49 33.88
C PRO A 36 -26.28 22.02 35.15
N ASP A 37 -26.99 21.88 36.28
CA ASP A 37 -26.65 22.50 37.56
C ASP A 37 -25.34 21.98 38.21
N ALA A 38 -24.67 22.82 39.00
CA ALA A 38 -23.34 22.57 39.55
C ALA A 38 -23.37 21.68 40.82
N ALA A 39 -23.75 20.42 40.68
CA ALA A 39 -23.76 19.44 41.77
C ALA A 39 -22.37 18.82 42.03
N SER A 40 -21.84 18.97 43.24
CA SER A 40 -20.53 18.41 43.61
C SER A 40 -20.56 16.91 43.86
N THR A 41 -19.89 16.11 43.01
CA THR A 41 -19.58 14.70 43.30
C THR A 41 -18.09 14.42 43.15
N THR A 42 -17.45 13.99 44.24
CA THR A 42 -16.05 13.52 44.25
C THR A 42 -15.96 12.13 43.59
N GLY A 43 -15.96 12.10 42.26
CA GLY A 43 -15.79 10.87 41.47
C GLY A 43 -14.31 10.54 41.25
N SER A 44 -13.95 9.26 41.44
CA SER A 44 -12.59 8.77 41.19
C SER A 44 -12.17 8.99 39.72
N SER A 45 -10.97 9.51 39.51
CA SER A 45 -10.35 9.63 38.18
C SER A 45 -9.86 8.26 37.67
N GLY A 46 -10.79 7.34 37.46
CA GLY A 46 -10.52 6.07 36.82
C GLY A 46 -10.23 6.29 35.33
N THR A 47 -8.95 6.25 34.95
CA THR A 47 -8.56 6.13 33.55
C THR A 47 -9.19 4.86 32.99
N SER A 48 -10.15 5.02 32.07
CA SER A 48 -10.80 3.92 31.37
C SER A 48 -9.83 3.31 30.33
N SER A 49 -8.81 2.60 30.82
CA SER A 49 -8.03 1.70 29.99
C SER A 49 -8.99 0.71 29.34
N ARG A 50 -9.01 0.67 28.00
CA ARG A 50 -9.58 -0.50 27.28
C ARG A 50 -8.95 -1.76 27.87
N PRO A 51 -9.68 -2.88 28.01
CA PRO A 51 -9.08 -4.14 28.42
C PRO A 51 -7.88 -4.44 27.52
N GLU A 52 -6.73 -4.76 28.13
CA GLU A 52 -5.52 -5.09 27.38
C GLU A 52 -5.77 -6.40 26.64
N VAL A 53 -5.67 -6.38 25.30
CA VAL A 53 -5.92 -7.53 24.43
C VAL A 53 -5.03 -8.69 24.86
N GLN A 54 -5.61 -9.87 25.08
CA GLN A 54 -4.87 -11.07 25.45
C GLN A 54 -4.92 -12.14 24.36
N ARG A 55 -6.08 -12.34 23.71
CA ARG A 55 -6.33 -13.48 22.81
C ARG A 55 -6.20 -13.12 21.34
N VAL A 56 -5.16 -13.63 20.69
CA VAL A 56 -4.89 -13.43 19.25
C VAL A 56 -4.95 -14.76 18.49
N VAL A 57 -5.61 -14.77 17.33
CA VAL A 57 -5.52 -15.87 16.36
C VAL A 57 -4.77 -15.40 15.12
N ILE A 58 -3.65 -16.04 14.81
CA ILE A 58 -2.90 -15.81 13.58
C ILE A 58 -3.39 -16.79 12.51
N LEU A 59 -3.70 -16.28 11.31
CA LEU A 59 -3.95 -17.10 10.13
C LEU A 59 -2.67 -17.22 9.32
N ALA A 60 -2.19 -18.44 9.13
CA ALA A 60 -0.94 -18.73 8.42
C ALA A 60 -0.99 -20.10 7.74
N GLY A 61 -0.54 -20.16 6.50
CA GLY A 61 -0.79 -21.27 5.57
C GLY A 61 -1.62 -20.83 4.37
N GLY A 62 -2.73 -21.52 4.10
CA GLY A 62 -3.53 -21.39 2.89
C GLY A 62 -3.01 -22.21 1.72
N LEU A 63 -3.58 -21.99 0.51
CA LEU A 63 -3.33 -22.79 -0.70
C LEU A 63 -2.45 -22.09 -1.76
N SER A 64 -1.90 -20.92 -1.48
CA SER A 64 -1.02 -20.19 -2.41
C SER A 64 0.37 -20.81 -2.52
N HIS A 65 1.11 -20.45 -3.58
CA HIS A 65 2.50 -20.87 -3.74
C HIS A 65 3.41 -20.31 -2.62
N GLU A 66 3.03 -19.18 -2.01
CA GLU A 66 3.73 -18.59 -0.86
C GLU A 66 3.38 -19.23 0.51
N ARG A 67 2.67 -20.37 0.56
CA ARG A 67 2.24 -21.06 1.79
C ARG A 67 3.33 -21.23 2.84
N ASP A 68 4.55 -21.62 2.47
CA ASP A 68 5.64 -21.84 3.44
C ASP A 68 6.19 -20.53 4.03
N VAL A 69 6.15 -19.43 3.26
CA VAL A 69 6.49 -18.08 3.73
C VAL A 69 5.44 -17.59 4.73
N SER A 70 4.17 -17.89 4.44
CA SER A 70 2.99 -17.61 5.25
C SER A 70 3.07 -18.36 6.60
N LEU A 71 3.32 -19.68 6.58
CA LEU A 71 3.56 -20.49 7.78
C LEU A 71 4.75 -20.02 8.64
N ARG A 72 5.88 -19.64 8.02
CA ARG A 72 7.06 -19.10 8.73
C ARG A 72 6.78 -17.73 9.36
N SER A 73 6.09 -16.85 8.64
CA SER A 73 5.66 -15.53 9.14
C SER A 73 4.76 -15.70 10.38
N GLY A 74 3.75 -16.57 10.29
CA GLY A 74 2.83 -16.82 11.40
C GLY A 74 3.48 -17.37 12.67
N ARG A 75 4.42 -18.32 12.54
CA ARG A 75 5.15 -18.89 13.69
C ARG A 75 5.96 -17.82 14.44
N ARG A 76 6.73 -17.00 13.72
CA ARG A 76 7.59 -15.96 14.32
C ARG A 76 6.81 -14.85 15.00
N VAL A 77 5.69 -14.42 14.42
CA VAL A 77 4.80 -13.44 15.07
C VAL A 77 4.13 -14.08 16.30
N ALA A 78 3.72 -15.34 16.25
CA ALA A 78 3.20 -16.05 17.43
C ALA A 78 4.24 -16.15 18.56
N GLU A 79 5.48 -16.49 18.24
CA GLU A 79 6.60 -16.56 19.21
C GLU A 79 6.89 -15.20 19.83
N SER A 80 6.89 -14.14 19.01
CA SER A 80 7.15 -12.76 19.44
C SER A 80 6.02 -12.21 20.34
N LEU A 81 4.76 -12.43 19.98
CA LEU A 81 3.58 -12.02 20.76
C LEU A 81 3.45 -12.82 22.07
N ARG A 82 3.73 -14.12 22.07
CA ARG A 82 3.80 -14.93 23.31
C ARG A 82 4.95 -14.47 24.22
N GLY A 83 6.09 -14.09 23.64
CA GLY A 83 7.20 -13.45 24.37
C GLY A 83 6.80 -12.12 25.01
N ALA A 84 5.90 -11.37 24.37
CA ALA A 84 5.28 -10.15 24.91
C ALA A 84 4.10 -10.41 25.89
N GLY A 85 3.83 -11.67 26.24
CA GLY A 85 2.85 -12.08 27.24
C GLY A 85 1.45 -12.45 26.71
N MET A 86 1.21 -12.37 25.40
CA MET A 86 -0.12 -12.62 24.82
C MET A 86 -0.42 -14.12 24.62
N ASP A 87 -1.69 -14.48 24.72
CA ASP A 87 -2.19 -15.82 24.37
C ASP A 87 -2.48 -15.90 22.86
N VAL A 88 -1.73 -16.74 22.16
CA VAL A 88 -1.74 -16.79 20.70
C VAL A 88 -1.89 -18.20 20.18
N THR A 89 -2.91 -18.40 19.34
CA THR A 89 -3.10 -19.60 18.52
C THR A 89 -2.77 -19.30 17.06
N VAL A 90 -2.22 -20.29 16.34
CA VAL A 90 -1.98 -20.22 14.89
C VAL A 90 -2.91 -21.23 14.21
N LEU A 91 -3.70 -20.79 13.24
CA LEU A 91 -4.60 -21.61 12.44
C LEU A 91 -4.20 -21.58 10.97
N ASP A 92 -4.43 -22.70 10.27
CA ASP A 92 -4.34 -22.76 8.80
C ASP A 92 -5.63 -22.25 8.16
N VAL A 93 -5.57 -21.92 6.87
CA VAL A 93 -6.72 -21.49 6.08
C VAL A 93 -7.21 -22.68 5.25
N ASP A 94 -8.01 -23.51 5.90
CA ASP A 94 -8.66 -24.68 5.33
C ASP A 94 -10.18 -24.69 5.63
N ALA A 95 -10.86 -25.79 5.26
CA ALA A 95 -12.31 -25.94 5.42
C ALA A 95 -12.80 -25.95 6.89
N SER A 96 -11.91 -26.07 7.88
CA SER A 96 -12.23 -26.04 9.31
C SER A 96 -12.18 -24.64 9.93
N LEU A 97 -11.54 -23.67 9.25
CA LEU A 97 -11.23 -22.34 9.81
C LEU A 97 -12.44 -21.62 10.40
N LEU A 98 -13.58 -21.60 9.68
CA LEU A 98 -14.78 -20.90 10.14
C LEU A 98 -15.34 -21.51 11.44
N SER A 99 -15.30 -22.84 11.55
CA SER A 99 -15.72 -23.57 12.76
C SER A 99 -14.77 -23.31 13.93
N ALA A 100 -13.46 -23.23 13.65
CA ALA A 100 -12.46 -22.92 14.67
C ALA A 100 -12.61 -21.47 15.20
N LEU A 101 -12.76 -20.48 14.32
CA LEU A 101 -13.00 -19.08 14.70
C LEU A 101 -14.30 -18.90 15.49
N ALA A 102 -15.38 -19.59 15.09
CA ALA A 102 -16.67 -19.53 15.78
C ALA A 102 -16.65 -20.15 17.19
N ALA A 103 -15.78 -21.15 17.41
CA ALA A 103 -15.56 -21.79 18.70
C ALA A 103 -14.61 -21.01 19.61
N ASP A 104 -13.54 -20.43 19.06
CA ASP A 104 -12.50 -19.72 19.83
C ASP A 104 -12.89 -18.29 20.20
N ARG A 105 -13.53 -17.56 19.28
CA ARG A 105 -13.91 -16.14 19.42
C ARG A 105 -12.74 -15.24 19.89
N PRO A 106 -11.64 -15.16 19.11
CA PRO A 106 -10.51 -14.32 19.45
C PRO A 106 -10.89 -12.82 19.49
N GLU A 107 -10.14 -12.04 20.26
CA GLU A 107 -10.32 -10.58 20.31
C GLU A 107 -9.80 -9.92 19.03
N VAL A 108 -8.71 -10.44 18.47
CA VAL A 108 -8.12 -9.98 17.20
C VAL A 108 -7.62 -11.16 16.37
N VAL A 109 -7.91 -11.14 15.07
CA VAL A 109 -7.29 -12.04 14.08
C VAL A 109 -6.13 -11.34 13.36
N TRP A 110 -4.99 -12.00 13.15
CA TRP A 110 -3.91 -11.48 12.30
C TRP A 110 -3.74 -12.34 11.05
N PRO A 111 -4.19 -11.87 9.87
CA PRO A 111 -3.95 -12.57 8.61
C PRO A 111 -2.49 -12.36 8.14
N LEU A 112 -1.65 -13.39 8.28
CA LEU A 112 -0.26 -13.43 7.79
C LEU A 112 -0.16 -14.35 6.56
N LEU A 113 -1.04 -14.07 5.60
CA LEU A 113 -1.26 -14.83 4.38
C LEU A 113 -0.69 -14.08 3.18
N HIS A 114 -0.08 -14.82 2.26
CA HIS A 114 0.59 -14.27 1.07
C HIS A 114 -0.04 -14.78 -0.23
N GLY A 115 0.09 -13.99 -1.29
CA GLY A 115 -0.56 -14.24 -2.58
C GLY A 115 -2.04 -13.83 -2.55
N ALA A 116 -2.74 -14.04 -3.67
CA ALA A 116 -4.04 -13.42 -3.97
C ALA A 116 -5.02 -13.40 -2.78
N SER A 117 -5.51 -14.54 -2.29
CA SER A 117 -6.50 -14.58 -1.21
C SER A 117 -6.03 -14.01 0.14
N GLY A 118 -4.71 -13.88 0.35
CA GLY A 118 -4.11 -13.26 1.53
C GLY A 118 -4.00 -11.73 1.43
N GLU A 119 -4.02 -11.17 0.23
CA GLU A 119 -3.67 -9.75 -0.04
C GLU A 119 -4.77 -8.99 -0.81
N ASP A 120 -5.64 -9.68 -1.54
CA ASP A 120 -6.73 -9.13 -2.38
C ASP A 120 -8.01 -8.74 -1.61
N GLY A 121 -7.98 -8.81 -0.28
CA GLY A 121 -9.11 -8.49 0.59
C GLY A 121 -10.10 -9.63 0.86
N SER A 122 -10.05 -10.76 0.14
CA SER A 122 -11.11 -11.79 0.22
C SER A 122 -11.20 -12.48 1.58
N VAL A 123 -10.08 -12.80 2.24
CA VAL A 123 -10.11 -13.30 3.63
C VAL A 123 -10.58 -12.22 4.62
N ARG A 124 -10.41 -10.93 4.30
CA ARG A 124 -10.85 -9.83 5.17
C ARG A 124 -12.35 -9.61 5.11
N ASP A 125 -12.99 -9.75 3.94
CA ASP A 125 -14.46 -9.80 3.83
C ASP A 125 -15.03 -10.90 4.73
N VAL A 126 -14.40 -12.08 4.77
CA VAL A 126 -14.83 -13.20 5.62
C VAL A 126 -14.73 -12.85 7.11
N LEU A 127 -13.67 -12.14 7.53
CA LEU A 127 -13.53 -11.68 8.91
C LEU A 127 -14.56 -10.59 9.26
N GLU A 128 -14.86 -9.67 8.34
CA GLU A 128 -15.94 -8.67 8.51
C GLU A 128 -17.33 -9.32 8.58
N LEU A 129 -17.60 -10.34 7.76
CA LEU A 129 -18.85 -11.13 7.80
C LEU A 129 -19.02 -11.93 9.09
N LEU A 130 -17.91 -12.36 9.72
CA LEU A 130 -17.91 -12.95 11.07
C LEU A 130 -17.95 -11.89 12.18
N GLY A 131 -17.86 -10.60 11.85
CA GLY A 131 -17.85 -9.49 12.79
C GLY A 131 -16.58 -9.37 13.64
N LEU A 132 -15.49 -10.05 13.25
CA LEU A 132 -14.22 -10.12 13.98
C LEU A 132 -13.36 -8.88 13.72
N ASP A 133 -12.72 -8.35 14.76
CA ASP A 133 -11.65 -7.36 14.61
C ASP A 133 -10.36 -8.06 14.10
N TYR A 134 -9.59 -7.40 13.24
CA TYR A 134 -8.38 -8.00 12.66
C TYR A 134 -7.30 -6.98 12.30
N VAL A 135 -6.05 -7.45 12.26
CA VAL A 135 -4.86 -6.64 11.96
C VAL A 135 -4.78 -6.26 10.48
N GLY A 136 -4.51 -4.98 10.23
CA GLY A 136 -4.12 -4.46 8.93
C GLY A 136 -5.25 -3.77 8.16
N THR A 137 -5.02 -3.59 6.85
CA THR A 137 -5.87 -2.85 5.90
C THR A 137 -7.23 -3.52 5.66
N GLY A 138 -8.28 -2.75 5.36
CA GLY A 138 -9.63 -3.26 5.06
C GLY A 138 -9.84 -3.76 3.62
N PRO A 139 -10.90 -4.55 3.30
CA PRO A 139 -11.00 -5.31 2.05
C PRO A 139 -11.05 -4.42 0.80
N ARG A 140 -11.74 -3.28 0.88
CA ARG A 140 -11.85 -2.31 -0.22
C ARG A 140 -10.48 -1.71 -0.57
N ALA A 141 -9.69 -1.34 0.43
CA ALA A 141 -8.35 -0.78 0.27
C ALA A 141 -7.33 -1.86 -0.14
N SER A 142 -7.42 -3.09 0.40
CA SER A 142 -6.64 -4.24 -0.06
C SER A 142 -6.83 -4.51 -1.56
N ARG A 143 -8.06 -4.40 -2.08
CA ARG A 143 -8.35 -4.53 -3.53
C ARG A 143 -7.73 -3.42 -4.37
N ALA A 144 -7.76 -2.19 -3.88
CA ALA A 144 -7.12 -1.05 -4.54
C ALA A 144 -5.59 -1.19 -4.58
N ALA A 145 -4.97 -1.63 -3.48
CA ALA A 145 -3.54 -1.88 -3.38
C ALA A 145 -3.06 -3.08 -4.25
N TRP A 146 -3.81 -4.19 -4.23
CA TRP A 146 -3.47 -5.41 -4.97
C TRP A 146 -3.48 -5.23 -6.50
N ASN A 147 -4.28 -4.28 -6.99
CA ASN A 147 -4.33 -3.91 -8.40
C ASN A 147 -3.36 -2.75 -8.68
N LYS A 148 -2.19 -3.08 -9.26
CA LYS A 148 -1.09 -2.13 -9.47
C LYS A 148 -1.51 -0.88 -10.24
N ALA A 149 -2.35 -0.99 -11.28
CA ALA A 149 -2.86 0.15 -12.02
C ALA A 149 -3.87 1.01 -11.26
N ILE A 150 -4.66 0.45 -10.35
CA ILE A 150 -5.52 1.24 -9.45
C ILE A 150 -4.64 1.94 -8.41
N ALA A 151 -3.72 1.23 -7.77
CA ALA A 151 -2.80 1.81 -6.79
C ALA A 151 -2.01 2.99 -7.37
N LYS A 152 -1.42 2.81 -8.56
CA LYS A 152 -0.67 3.86 -9.28
C LYS A 152 -1.53 5.08 -9.61
N ASN A 153 -2.79 4.90 -10.03
CA ASN A 153 -3.71 6.03 -10.26
C ASN A 153 -4.05 6.79 -8.97
N VAL A 154 -4.22 6.10 -7.84
CA VAL A 154 -4.53 6.74 -6.56
C VAL A 154 -3.33 7.54 -6.04
N VAL A 155 -2.12 6.99 -6.08
CA VAL A 155 -0.92 7.73 -5.62
C VAL A 155 -0.56 8.89 -6.55
N LEU A 156 -0.78 8.77 -7.87
CA LEU A 156 -0.71 9.90 -8.80
C LEU A 156 -1.70 11.01 -8.43
N GLY A 157 -2.92 10.66 -8.03
CA GLY A 157 -3.92 11.60 -7.51
C GLY A 157 -3.50 12.31 -6.21
N ALA A 158 -2.58 11.70 -5.45
CA ALA A 158 -1.95 12.29 -4.27
C ALA A 158 -0.65 13.07 -4.57
N GLY A 159 -0.22 13.15 -5.84
CA GLY A 159 1.00 13.85 -6.25
C GLY A 159 2.30 13.05 -6.05
N ILE A 160 2.20 11.72 -5.93
CA ILE A 160 3.35 10.81 -5.77
C ILE A 160 3.79 10.30 -7.14
N ASP A 161 5.09 10.42 -7.42
CA ASP A 161 5.68 9.92 -8.67
C ASP A 161 5.62 8.39 -8.78
N THR A 162 5.33 7.89 -9.97
CA THR A 162 5.33 6.46 -10.33
C THR A 162 5.66 6.31 -11.82
N PRO A 163 6.26 5.19 -12.27
CA PRO A 163 6.67 5.07 -13.66
C PRO A 163 5.49 5.16 -14.64
N ASP A 164 5.63 6.00 -15.67
CA ASP A 164 4.67 6.20 -16.78
C ASP A 164 4.35 4.86 -17.46
N TYR A 165 3.06 4.56 -17.62
CA TYR A 165 2.57 3.19 -17.86
C TYR A 165 1.29 3.10 -18.70
N VAL A 166 1.03 1.89 -19.19
CA VAL A 166 -0.24 1.45 -19.81
C VAL A 166 -0.66 0.09 -19.28
N THR A 167 -1.94 -0.26 -19.41
CA THR A 167 -2.46 -1.60 -19.13
C THR A 167 -3.16 -2.18 -20.35
N LEU A 168 -2.82 -3.41 -20.75
CA LEU A 168 -3.34 -4.05 -21.96
C LEU A 168 -3.85 -5.47 -21.64
N PRO A 169 -5.16 -5.76 -21.83
CA PRO A 169 -5.70 -7.10 -21.64
C PRO A 169 -5.34 -8.02 -22.81
N GLN A 170 -5.17 -9.31 -22.53
CA GLN A 170 -4.77 -10.31 -23.53
C GLN A 170 -5.73 -10.37 -24.75
N SER A 171 -7.03 -10.10 -24.55
CA SER A 171 -8.03 -10.06 -25.62
C SER A 171 -7.70 -9.05 -26.73
N LEU A 172 -7.21 -7.86 -26.36
CA LEU A 172 -6.98 -6.74 -27.27
C LEU A 172 -5.97 -7.08 -28.38
N PHE A 173 -4.98 -7.92 -28.08
CA PHE A 173 -3.98 -8.39 -29.04
C PHE A 173 -4.56 -9.30 -30.13
N ARG A 174 -5.72 -9.95 -29.85
CA ARG A 174 -6.48 -10.73 -30.84
C ARG A 174 -7.39 -9.85 -31.71
N GLU A 175 -7.79 -8.68 -31.21
CA GLU A 175 -8.73 -7.76 -31.87
C GLU A 175 -8.01 -6.74 -32.77
N LEU A 176 -6.92 -6.14 -32.27
CA LEU A 176 -6.14 -5.11 -32.99
C LEU A 176 -4.91 -5.66 -33.72
N GLY A 177 -4.58 -6.94 -33.48
CA GLY A 177 -3.31 -7.54 -33.89
C GLY A 177 -2.15 -7.13 -32.97
N ALA A 178 -1.23 -8.08 -32.70
CA ALA A 178 -0.24 -7.86 -31.65
C ALA A 178 0.82 -6.80 -31.99
N GLN A 179 1.45 -6.87 -33.17
CA GLN A 179 2.60 -6.02 -33.49
C GLN A 179 2.28 -4.51 -33.46
N PRO A 180 1.19 -4.00 -34.06
CA PRO A 180 0.88 -2.56 -34.02
C PRO A 180 0.65 -2.02 -32.61
N VAL A 181 0.11 -2.85 -31.70
CA VAL A 181 -0.06 -2.50 -30.29
C VAL A 181 1.30 -2.39 -29.59
N LEU A 182 2.22 -3.33 -29.82
CA LEU A 182 3.56 -3.30 -29.24
C LEU A 182 4.42 -2.16 -29.80
N ASP A 183 4.33 -1.88 -31.09
CA ASP A 183 4.99 -0.74 -31.72
C ASP A 183 4.50 0.60 -31.11
N ALA A 184 3.19 0.73 -30.85
CA ALA A 184 2.62 1.89 -30.18
C ALA A 184 3.08 2.04 -28.73
N VAL A 185 3.23 0.93 -27.99
CA VAL A 185 3.78 0.93 -26.62
C VAL A 185 5.23 1.45 -26.61
N VAL A 186 6.10 0.90 -27.47
CA VAL A 186 7.50 1.33 -27.57
C VAL A 186 7.60 2.78 -28.05
N SER A 187 6.75 3.21 -28.98
CA SER A 187 6.71 4.61 -29.46
C SER A 187 6.27 5.61 -28.37
N ARG A 188 5.35 5.22 -27.48
CA ARG A 188 4.81 6.09 -26.41
C ARG A 188 5.64 6.08 -25.13
N LEU A 189 6.19 4.94 -24.72
CA LEU A 189 6.93 4.80 -23.46
C LEU A 189 8.45 4.75 -23.64
N GLY A 190 8.95 4.38 -24.81
CA GLY A 190 10.38 4.16 -25.07
C GLY A 190 10.87 2.79 -24.61
N LEU A 191 12.17 2.70 -24.33
CA LEU A 191 12.87 1.55 -23.74
C LEU A 191 13.95 2.07 -22.78
N PRO A 192 14.33 1.33 -21.73
CA PRO A 192 13.79 0.02 -21.33
C PRO A 192 12.40 0.10 -20.67
N LEU A 193 11.67 -1.01 -20.71
CA LEU A 193 10.34 -1.19 -20.12
C LEU A 193 10.34 -2.31 -19.08
N VAL A 194 9.42 -2.24 -18.11
CA VAL A 194 9.04 -3.39 -17.27
C VAL A 194 7.64 -3.85 -17.70
N VAL A 195 7.51 -5.14 -18.02
CA VAL A 195 6.22 -5.81 -18.19
C VAL A 195 5.94 -6.62 -16.93
N LYS A 196 4.76 -6.48 -16.33
CA LYS A 196 4.35 -7.23 -15.14
C LYS A 196 2.83 -7.50 -15.11
N PRO A 197 2.36 -8.60 -14.49
CA PRO A 197 0.94 -8.79 -14.24
C PRO A 197 0.38 -7.63 -13.41
N ASN A 198 -0.82 -7.15 -13.76
CA ASN A 198 -1.44 -6.03 -13.04
C ASN A 198 -1.90 -6.39 -11.61
N GLN A 199 -2.07 -7.69 -11.34
CA GLN A 199 -2.33 -8.28 -10.03
C GLN A 199 -1.42 -9.49 -9.86
N GLY A 200 -0.91 -9.72 -8.65
CA GLY A 200 0.09 -10.75 -8.37
C GLY A 200 1.24 -10.23 -7.50
N GLY A 201 1.79 -11.11 -6.68
CA GLY A 201 2.89 -10.83 -5.76
C GLY A 201 4.22 -11.42 -6.22
N SER A 202 5.22 -11.33 -5.34
CA SER A 202 6.47 -12.12 -5.40
C SER A 202 7.26 -12.03 -6.72
N ALA A 203 7.11 -10.93 -7.47
CA ALA A 203 7.72 -10.67 -8.77
C ALA A 203 7.49 -11.74 -9.86
N LEU A 204 6.41 -12.54 -9.74
CA LEU A 204 6.05 -13.54 -10.75
C LEU A 204 5.54 -12.86 -12.04
N GLY A 205 6.03 -13.32 -13.19
CA GLY A 205 5.70 -12.75 -14.50
C GLY A 205 6.34 -11.38 -14.82
N VAL A 206 7.21 -10.85 -13.95
CA VAL A 206 7.90 -9.57 -14.16
C VAL A 206 9.08 -9.76 -15.12
N THR A 207 9.17 -8.94 -16.17
CA THR A 207 10.26 -8.97 -17.16
C THR A 207 10.75 -7.57 -17.50
N LEU A 208 12.08 -7.36 -17.43
CA LEU A 208 12.76 -6.16 -17.94
C LEU A 208 13.04 -6.33 -19.45
N VAL A 209 12.52 -5.41 -20.26
CA VAL A 209 12.60 -5.41 -21.71
C VAL A 209 13.51 -4.27 -22.18
N SER A 210 14.70 -4.62 -22.63
CA SER A 210 15.70 -3.65 -23.13
C SER A 210 15.71 -3.48 -24.65
N ARG A 211 15.04 -4.37 -25.40
CA ARG A 211 14.91 -4.32 -26.87
C ARG A 211 13.47 -4.57 -27.27
N ALA A 212 13.01 -3.92 -28.35
CA ALA A 212 11.63 -4.06 -28.81
C ALA A 212 11.28 -5.50 -29.25
N GLU A 213 12.27 -6.27 -29.73
CA GLU A 213 12.10 -7.67 -30.14
C GLU A 213 11.87 -8.65 -28.98
N ASP A 214 12.24 -8.28 -27.75
CA ASP A 214 12.00 -9.09 -26.54
C ASP A 214 10.57 -8.87 -25.98
N LEU A 215 9.93 -7.75 -26.32
CA LEU A 215 8.61 -7.36 -25.80
C LEU A 215 7.50 -8.39 -26.08
N PRO A 216 7.35 -8.99 -27.29
CA PRO A 216 6.33 -9.99 -27.54
C PRO A 216 6.44 -11.21 -26.62
N ARG A 217 7.67 -11.61 -26.28
CA ARG A 217 7.93 -12.70 -25.34
C ARG A 217 7.58 -12.31 -23.91
N ALA A 218 8.04 -11.14 -23.46
CA ALA A 218 7.72 -10.62 -22.12
C ALA A 218 6.20 -10.54 -21.86
N MET A 219 5.41 -10.21 -22.90
CA MET A 219 3.95 -10.25 -22.82
C MET A 219 3.40 -11.66 -22.64
N VAL A 220 3.91 -12.68 -23.35
CA VAL A 220 3.48 -14.09 -23.20
C VAL A 220 3.87 -14.64 -21.82
N ASP A 221 5.10 -14.34 -21.38
CA ASP A 221 5.60 -14.76 -20.06
C ASP A 221 4.77 -14.08 -18.94
N CYS A 222 4.39 -12.82 -19.09
CA CYS A 222 3.45 -12.10 -18.19
C CYS A 222 2.03 -12.69 -18.21
N PHE A 223 1.45 -12.95 -19.39
CA PHE A 223 0.08 -13.47 -19.53
C PHE A 223 -0.08 -14.90 -18.99
N SER A 224 1.02 -15.59 -18.65
CA SER A 224 0.98 -16.87 -17.92
C SER A 224 0.57 -16.72 -16.45
N TYR A 225 0.53 -15.50 -15.90
CA TYR A 225 0.19 -15.21 -14.50
C TYR A 225 -1.06 -14.33 -14.32
N GLY A 226 -1.63 -13.76 -15.38
CA GLY A 226 -2.86 -12.99 -15.33
C GLY A 226 -3.24 -12.34 -16.66
N GLU A 227 -4.53 -12.14 -16.92
CA GLU A 227 -5.05 -11.71 -18.24
C GLU A 227 -4.81 -10.22 -18.58
N LEU A 228 -4.35 -9.41 -17.61
CA LEU A 228 -4.10 -7.98 -17.76
C LEU A 228 -2.63 -7.66 -17.44
N ALA A 229 -1.87 -7.30 -18.48
CA ALA A 229 -0.50 -6.85 -18.34
C ALA A 229 -0.45 -5.35 -18.04
N LEU A 230 0.45 -4.95 -17.15
CA LEU A 230 0.90 -3.57 -16.94
C LEU A 230 2.29 -3.43 -17.57
N ILE A 231 2.46 -2.43 -18.42
CA ILE A 231 3.73 -2.11 -19.07
C ILE A 231 4.11 -0.69 -18.65
N GLU A 232 5.27 -0.51 -18.03
CA GLU A 232 5.75 0.78 -17.54
C GLU A 232 7.20 1.05 -17.95
N LYS A 233 7.63 2.32 -17.92
CA LYS A 233 9.04 2.67 -18.09
C LYS A 233 9.88 2.04 -16.97
N ALA A 234 11.02 1.44 -17.30
CA ALA A 234 11.95 0.97 -16.30
C ALA A 234 12.72 2.17 -15.70
N VAL A 235 12.58 2.39 -14.38
CA VAL A 235 13.37 3.37 -13.64
C VAL A 235 14.69 2.73 -13.22
N GLN A 236 15.80 3.43 -13.43
CA GLN A 236 17.11 3.06 -12.89
C GLN A 236 17.33 3.79 -11.57
N GLY A 237 17.88 3.13 -10.56
CA GLY A 237 18.04 3.73 -9.24
C GLY A 237 18.35 2.72 -8.14
N VAL A 238 18.19 3.16 -6.89
CA VAL A 238 18.27 2.32 -5.69
C VAL A 238 16.89 1.77 -5.38
N GLU A 239 16.69 0.45 -5.48
CA GLU A 239 15.44 -0.19 -5.06
C GLU A 239 15.36 -0.22 -3.53
N VAL A 240 14.26 0.28 -2.97
CA VAL A 240 14.03 0.35 -1.53
C VAL A 240 12.62 -0.08 -1.16
N ALA A 241 12.49 -0.79 -0.05
CA ALA A 241 11.21 -1.09 0.56
C ALA A 241 11.06 -0.32 1.87
N VAL A 242 9.93 0.38 2.03
CA VAL A 242 9.63 1.20 3.22
C VAL A 242 8.43 0.61 3.92
N SER A 243 8.62 0.15 5.16
CA SER A 243 7.52 -0.32 5.99
C SER A 243 6.87 0.84 6.73
N VAL A 244 5.55 0.94 6.68
CA VAL A 244 4.77 1.95 7.42
C VAL A 244 3.95 1.24 8.49
N VAL A 245 3.83 1.85 9.66
CA VAL A 245 3.05 1.37 10.80
C VAL A 245 2.22 2.50 11.40
N ASP A 246 1.03 2.18 11.89
CA ASP A 246 0.21 3.16 12.61
C ASP A 246 0.77 3.44 14.02
N GLY A 247 0.78 4.71 14.41
CA GLY A 247 1.10 5.19 15.75
C GLY A 247 -0.04 6.01 16.36
N PRO A 248 0.06 6.41 17.64
CA PRO A 248 -0.90 7.32 18.28
C PRO A 248 -1.06 8.65 17.53
N ASP A 249 0.04 9.15 16.94
CA ASP A 249 0.12 10.40 16.18
C ASP A 249 -0.12 10.20 14.66
N GLY A 250 -0.54 9.00 14.24
CA GLY A 250 -0.76 8.63 12.83
C GLY A 250 0.29 7.66 12.25
N PRO A 251 0.20 7.35 10.95
CA PRO A 251 1.14 6.46 10.26
C PRO A 251 2.54 7.05 10.18
N HIS A 252 3.55 6.23 10.45
CA HIS A 252 4.97 6.60 10.33
C HIS A 252 5.78 5.51 9.62
N ALA A 253 6.79 5.93 8.85
CA ALA A 253 7.71 5.03 8.18
C ALA A 253 8.82 4.55 9.12
N LEU A 254 9.09 3.25 9.07
CA LEU A 254 10.32 2.64 9.59
C LEU A 254 11.49 2.90 8.60
N PRO A 255 12.76 2.79 9.02
CA PRO A 255 13.92 2.94 8.15
C PRO A 255 13.79 2.08 6.89
N ALA A 256 13.98 2.72 5.73
CA ALA A 256 13.95 2.03 4.44
C ALA A 256 14.99 0.91 4.38
N VAL A 257 14.62 -0.22 3.77
CA VAL A 257 15.51 -1.33 3.45
C VAL A 257 15.91 -1.20 2.00
N GLU A 258 17.19 -1.01 1.71
CA GLU A 258 17.73 -1.07 0.36
C GLU A 258 17.92 -2.51 -0.08
N ILE A 259 17.57 -2.79 -1.33
CA ILE A 259 17.59 -4.11 -1.96
C ILE A 259 18.63 -4.10 -3.08
N VAL A 260 19.64 -4.97 -2.99
CA VAL A 260 20.68 -5.09 -4.02
C VAL A 260 20.80 -6.54 -4.46
N THR A 261 20.36 -6.84 -5.68
CA THR A 261 20.35 -8.18 -6.26
C THR A 261 21.35 -8.30 -7.41
N ASP A 262 22.02 -9.45 -7.51
CA ASP A 262 22.72 -9.84 -8.73
C ASP A 262 21.69 -10.25 -9.81
N GLY A 263 21.29 -9.26 -10.61
CA GLY A 263 20.21 -9.37 -11.60
C GLY A 263 18.89 -8.75 -11.12
N PRO A 264 17.75 -9.11 -11.72
CA PRO A 264 16.44 -8.61 -11.28
C PRO A 264 16.04 -9.20 -9.92
N TYR A 265 15.32 -8.42 -9.09
CA TYR A 265 14.77 -8.87 -7.80
C TYR A 265 13.49 -9.72 -7.99
N ASP A 266 13.68 -10.83 -8.71
CA ASP A 266 12.69 -11.85 -9.05
C ASP A 266 12.32 -12.76 -7.86
N TYR A 267 11.43 -13.74 -8.09
CA TYR A 267 11.02 -14.71 -7.07
C TYR A 267 12.21 -15.50 -6.47
N ASP A 268 13.17 -15.88 -7.30
CA ASP A 268 14.35 -16.64 -6.87
C ASP A 268 15.25 -15.78 -5.98
N ALA A 269 15.50 -14.53 -6.36
CA ALA A 269 16.23 -13.54 -5.59
C ALA A 269 15.56 -13.15 -4.24
N ARG A 270 14.23 -13.31 -4.14
CA ARG A 270 13.46 -13.04 -2.90
C ARG A 270 13.56 -14.18 -1.88
N TYR A 271 13.75 -15.43 -2.32
CA TYR A 271 13.65 -16.61 -1.46
C TYR A 271 14.91 -17.49 -1.37
N ASN A 272 15.81 -17.46 -2.35
CA ASN A 272 17.08 -18.20 -2.31
C ASN A 272 18.21 -17.34 -1.70
N PRO A 273 18.85 -17.78 -0.59
CA PRO A 273 19.91 -17.02 0.06
C PRO A 273 21.11 -16.76 -0.85
N GLY A 274 21.67 -15.55 -0.76
CA GLY A 274 22.95 -15.18 -1.38
C GLY A 274 22.87 -14.44 -2.71
N ARG A 275 21.71 -14.39 -3.39
CA ARG A 275 21.51 -13.53 -4.59
C ARG A 275 21.20 -12.07 -4.28
N THR A 276 20.70 -11.79 -3.07
CA THR A 276 20.25 -10.45 -2.66
C THR A 276 20.89 -10.06 -1.34
N ASN A 277 21.43 -8.84 -1.31
CA ASN A 277 21.94 -8.17 -0.12
C ASN A 277 20.95 -7.09 0.30
N TYR A 278 20.66 -7.00 1.60
CA TYR A 278 19.80 -5.98 2.18
C TYR A 278 20.64 -5.01 3.02
N PHE A 279 20.46 -3.71 2.82
CA PHE A 279 21.10 -2.68 3.64
C PHE A 279 20.03 -1.91 4.40
N THR A 280 20.04 -2.03 5.73
CA THR A 280 19.08 -1.37 6.61
C THR A 280 19.80 -0.60 7.72
N PRO A 281 19.64 0.73 7.83
CA PRO A 281 18.96 1.62 6.88
C PRO A 281 19.59 1.61 5.47
N ALA A 282 18.78 1.90 4.46
CA ALA A 282 19.18 2.12 3.08
C ALA A 282 20.27 3.19 2.97
N ARG A 283 21.24 3.02 2.05
CA ARG A 283 22.43 3.88 1.91
C ARG A 283 22.15 5.18 1.16
N LEU A 284 21.03 5.82 1.48
CA LEU A 284 20.55 7.08 0.92
C LEU A 284 21.11 8.27 1.70
N SER A 285 21.18 9.45 1.07
CA SER A 285 21.44 10.70 1.81
C SER A 285 20.22 11.07 2.67
N ALA A 286 20.44 11.72 3.82
CA ALA A 286 19.34 12.03 4.75
C ALA A 286 18.15 12.80 4.11
N PRO A 287 18.34 13.78 3.21
CA PRO A 287 17.23 14.43 2.51
C PRO A 287 16.45 13.51 1.56
N VAL A 288 17.11 12.51 0.98
CA VAL A 288 16.49 11.51 0.09
C VAL A 288 15.74 10.47 0.94
N ALA A 289 16.35 9.98 2.03
CA ALA A 289 15.72 9.08 2.98
C ALA A 289 14.44 9.69 3.59
N ALA A 290 14.44 10.99 3.90
CA ALA A 290 13.25 11.70 4.36
C ALA A 290 12.13 11.76 3.31
N ARG A 291 12.45 12.01 2.02
CA ARG A 291 11.46 11.96 0.94
C ARG A 291 10.89 10.55 0.73
N VAL A 292 11.75 9.54 0.78
CA VAL A 292 11.39 8.12 0.69
C VAL A 292 10.43 7.71 1.82
N ALA A 293 10.71 8.13 3.06
CA ALA A 293 9.84 7.93 4.20
C ALA A 293 8.48 8.64 4.04
N GLN A 294 8.48 9.90 3.61
CA GLN A 294 7.26 10.68 3.41
C GLN A 294 6.36 10.07 2.32
N VAL A 295 6.92 9.73 1.15
CA VAL A 295 6.17 9.11 0.04
C VAL A 295 5.56 7.75 0.44
N ALA A 296 6.22 6.98 1.30
CA ALA A 296 5.64 5.75 1.82
C ALA A 296 4.42 5.99 2.72
N VAL A 297 4.49 7.01 3.60
CA VAL A 297 3.37 7.43 4.46
C VAL A 297 2.23 8.03 3.63
N ASP A 298 2.53 8.89 2.67
CA ASP A 298 1.52 9.51 1.80
C ASP A 298 0.81 8.45 0.95
N ALA A 299 1.53 7.44 0.44
CA ALA A 299 0.93 6.31 -0.25
C ALA A 299 0.06 5.44 0.68
N HIS A 300 0.47 5.24 1.94
CA HIS A 300 -0.33 4.52 2.95
C HIS A 300 -1.66 5.23 3.21
N VAL A 301 -1.63 6.55 3.40
CA VAL A 301 -2.82 7.39 3.61
C VAL A 301 -3.70 7.44 2.36
N ALA A 302 -3.13 7.72 1.19
CA ALA A 302 -3.88 7.87 -0.07
C ALA A 302 -4.63 6.60 -0.48
N LEU A 303 -4.04 5.42 -0.23
CA LEU A 303 -4.65 4.12 -0.53
C LEU A 303 -5.62 3.62 0.55
N GLY A 304 -5.81 4.37 1.65
CA GLY A 304 -6.68 3.98 2.76
C GLY A 304 -6.18 2.73 3.49
N LEU A 305 -4.86 2.57 3.60
CA LEU A 305 -4.25 1.46 4.33
C LEU A 305 -4.38 1.67 5.85
N ARG A 306 -4.10 0.62 6.62
CA ARG A 306 -4.19 0.64 8.09
C ARG A 306 -3.26 -0.39 8.74
N GLY A 307 -2.77 -0.07 9.93
CA GLY A 307 -2.03 -0.92 10.86
C GLY A 307 -0.58 -1.13 10.43
N LEU A 308 -0.39 -1.69 9.24
CA LEU A 308 0.90 -1.79 8.58
C LEU A 308 0.78 -1.91 7.05
N SER A 309 1.82 -1.46 6.35
CA SER A 309 2.05 -1.76 4.93
C SER A 309 3.55 -1.80 4.63
N ARG A 310 3.92 -2.19 3.41
CA ARG A 310 5.26 -1.99 2.86
C ARG A 310 5.17 -1.45 1.43
N SER A 311 5.63 -0.23 1.20
CA SER A 311 5.71 0.38 -0.13
C SER A 311 7.05 0.05 -0.77
N ASP A 312 7.03 -0.48 -2.00
CA ASP A 312 8.23 -0.80 -2.78
C ASP A 312 8.46 0.31 -3.81
N LEU A 313 9.65 0.92 -3.79
CA LEU A 313 10.00 2.14 -4.51
C LEU A 313 11.36 1.98 -5.23
N ILE A 314 11.62 2.77 -6.28
CA ILE A 314 12.97 2.99 -6.81
C ILE A 314 13.33 4.48 -6.68
N VAL A 315 14.47 4.77 -6.07
CA VAL A 315 15.03 6.12 -5.96
C VAL A 315 15.97 6.38 -7.14
N ASP A 316 15.60 7.28 -8.03
CA ASP A 316 16.39 7.59 -9.24
C ASP A 316 17.68 8.39 -8.95
N PRO A 317 18.56 8.65 -9.95
CA PRO A 317 19.83 9.34 -9.74
C PRO A 317 19.70 10.80 -9.26
N ASP A 318 18.57 11.46 -9.52
CA ASP A 318 18.26 12.80 -9.02
C ASP A 318 17.66 12.77 -7.59
N GLY A 319 17.39 11.57 -7.07
CA GLY A 319 16.88 11.32 -5.73
C GLY A 319 15.37 11.44 -5.62
N VAL A 320 14.63 11.22 -6.71
CA VAL A 320 13.16 11.16 -6.72
C VAL A 320 12.73 9.71 -6.44
N PRO A 321 11.85 9.47 -5.44
CA PRO A 321 11.30 8.14 -5.17
C PRO A 321 10.09 7.83 -6.06
N HIS A 322 10.23 6.85 -6.95
CA HIS A 322 9.15 6.35 -7.82
C HIS A 322 8.45 5.17 -7.17
N PHE A 323 7.15 5.29 -6.91
CA PHE A 323 6.31 4.21 -6.37
C PHE A 323 6.10 3.08 -7.39
N LEU A 324 6.33 1.82 -6.99
CA LEU A 324 6.08 0.65 -7.85
C LEU A 324 4.79 -0.08 -7.46
N GLU A 325 4.64 -0.40 -6.18
CA GLU A 325 3.50 -1.09 -5.57
C GLU A 325 3.53 -1.00 -4.03
N VAL A 326 2.48 -1.47 -3.37
CA VAL A 326 2.43 -1.59 -1.90
C VAL A 326 1.86 -2.94 -1.48
N ASN A 327 2.43 -3.52 -0.43
CA ASN A 327 1.99 -4.77 0.17
C ASN A 327 1.22 -4.52 1.47
N VAL A 328 0.05 -5.17 1.61
CA VAL A 328 -0.89 -5.00 2.74
C VAL A 328 -0.83 -6.11 3.80
N ALA A 329 0.09 -7.07 3.63
CA ALA A 329 0.39 -8.15 4.57
C ALA A 329 1.87 -8.54 4.44
N PRO A 330 2.83 -7.62 4.67
CA PRO A 330 4.24 -7.88 4.39
C PRO A 330 4.77 -9.08 5.18
N GLY A 331 5.67 -9.85 4.55
CA GLY A 331 6.30 -11.02 5.18
C GLY A 331 6.96 -10.70 6.53
N MET A 332 6.97 -11.69 7.43
CA MET A 332 7.52 -11.57 8.79
C MET A 332 8.60 -12.62 9.07
N THR A 333 9.21 -13.21 8.03
CA THR A 333 10.28 -14.21 8.13
C THR A 333 11.63 -13.63 8.60
N GLU A 334 12.64 -14.48 8.81
CA GLU A 334 14.02 -14.11 9.17
C GLU A 334 14.60 -13.03 8.25
N THR A 335 14.37 -13.17 6.94
CA THR A 335 14.90 -12.32 5.88
C THR A 335 13.89 -11.28 5.38
N SER A 336 12.71 -11.20 6.00
CA SER A 336 11.68 -10.26 5.56
C SER A 336 12.04 -8.81 5.93
N LEU A 337 11.57 -7.88 5.10
CA LEU A 337 12.03 -6.49 5.16
C LEU A 337 11.38 -5.70 6.31
N PHE A 338 10.15 -6.06 6.73
CA PHE A 338 9.47 -5.40 7.84
C PHE A 338 10.18 -5.66 9.19
N PRO A 339 10.52 -6.91 9.59
CA PRO A 339 11.33 -7.15 10.78
C PRO A 339 12.72 -6.48 10.75
N GLN A 340 13.36 -6.39 9.58
CA GLN A 340 14.64 -5.68 9.44
C GLN A 340 14.49 -4.17 9.68
N ALA A 341 13.49 -3.53 9.08
CA ALA A 341 13.19 -2.11 9.28
C ALA A 341 12.86 -1.80 10.75
N ALA A 342 12.04 -2.63 11.41
CA ALA A 342 11.72 -2.48 12.83
C ALA A 342 12.96 -2.62 13.73
N HIS A 343 13.83 -3.60 13.48
CA HIS A 343 15.08 -3.74 14.23
C HIS A 343 16.03 -2.56 14.03
N ALA A 344 16.14 -2.04 12.80
CA ALA A 344 16.95 -0.85 12.51
C ALA A 344 16.37 0.45 13.11
N ALA A 345 15.07 0.50 13.40
CA ALA A 345 14.44 1.55 14.19
C ALA A 345 14.72 1.42 15.71
N GLY A 346 15.39 0.36 16.16
CA GLY A 346 15.59 0.05 17.57
C GLY A 346 14.34 -0.50 18.28
N LEU A 347 13.33 -0.94 17.54
CA LEU A 347 12.07 -1.45 18.09
C LEU A 347 12.18 -2.94 18.44
N ASP A 348 11.63 -3.32 19.60
CA ASP A 348 11.33 -4.72 19.88
C ASP A 348 10.11 -5.18 19.08
N LEU A 349 10.23 -6.37 18.47
CA LEU A 349 9.16 -6.96 17.67
C LEU A 349 7.96 -7.38 18.51
N GLY A 350 8.17 -7.88 19.73
CA GLY A 350 7.07 -8.25 20.64
C GLY A 350 6.20 -7.04 21.01
N GLY A 351 6.86 -5.95 21.43
CA GLY A 351 6.23 -4.67 21.74
C GLY A 351 5.50 -4.06 20.53
N LEU A 352 6.16 -4.00 19.36
CA LEU A 352 5.57 -3.46 18.13
C LEU A 352 4.36 -4.27 17.66
N TYR A 353 4.46 -5.60 17.64
CA TYR A 353 3.34 -6.46 17.24
C TYR A 353 2.16 -6.35 18.22
N ARG A 354 2.40 -6.23 19.53
CA ARG A 354 1.34 -5.99 20.52
C ARG A 354 0.66 -4.63 20.32
N GLN A 355 1.41 -3.57 19.98
CA GLN A 355 0.83 -2.27 19.63
C GLN A 355 -0.11 -2.37 18.43
N ILE A 356 0.34 -3.02 17.34
CA ILE A 356 -0.44 -3.24 16.11
C ILE A 356 -1.74 -4.02 16.40
N VAL A 357 -1.68 -5.04 17.26
CA VAL A 357 -2.87 -5.79 17.71
C VAL A 357 -3.81 -4.89 18.53
N ALA A 358 -3.30 -4.14 19.50
CA ALA A 358 -4.12 -3.28 20.36
C ALA A 358 -4.84 -2.16 19.58
N GLN A 359 -4.22 -1.62 18.53
CA GLN A 359 -4.82 -0.66 17.60
C GLN A 359 -5.98 -1.25 16.76
N SER A 360 -5.99 -2.57 16.57
CA SER A 360 -6.96 -3.25 15.72
C SER A 360 -8.33 -3.48 16.39
N VAL A 361 -8.40 -3.40 17.73
CA VAL A 361 -9.66 -3.62 18.49
C VAL A 361 -10.63 -2.46 18.34
N GLY A 362 -11.87 -2.80 18.00
CA GLY A 362 -12.94 -1.84 17.71
C GLY A 362 -12.71 -1.04 16.42
N ALA A 363 -11.71 -1.39 15.59
CA ALA A 363 -11.38 -0.67 14.37
C ALA A 363 -12.28 -1.04 13.17
N ARG A 364 -13.36 -1.80 13.37
CA ARG A 364 -14.32 -2.16 12.32
C ARG A 364 -14.81 -0.91 11.57
N VAL A 365 -14.59 -0.91 10.26
CA VAL A 365 -15.16 0.10 9.36
C VAL A 365 -16.67 -0.17 9.31
N THR A 366 -17.45 0.60 10.06
CA THR A 366 -18.91 0.62 9.89
C THR A 366 -19.21 1.06 8.47
N ALA A 367 -19.75 0.15 7.66
CA ALA A 367 -20.10 0.41 6.27
C ALA A 367 -21.28 1.39 6.19
N THR A 368 -20.95 2.68 6.09
CA THR A 368 -21.79 3.73 5.51
C THR A 368 -21.79 3.62 3.99
#